data_AF-A0A359BBL3-F1
#
_entry.id   AF-A0A359BBL3-F1
#
_cell.length_a   1.000
_cell.length_b   1.000
_cell.length_c   1.000
_cell.angle_alpha   90.00
_cell.angle_beta   90.00
_cell.angle_gamma   90.00
#
_symmetry.space_group_name_H-M   'P 1'
#
loop_
_entity.id
_entity.type
_entity.pdbx_description
1 polymer ?
#
loop_
_entity_poly.entity_id
_entity_poly.type
_entity_poly.pdbx_seq_one_letter_code
_entity_poly.pdbx_strand_id
1 'polypeptide(L)' 'MDEKIKLFALGGLDEEGKNCYCAEIDGDIFVVDCGVRDPDKTMPGVDYVIPRFDYLIENKNR' A
#
# COMPACT_ATOMS: atom_id res chain seq x y z
N MET A 1 -1.66 -20.72 -20.80
CA MET A 1 -2.05 -20.72 -19.38
C MET A 1 -1.83 -19.29 -18.98
N ASP A 2 -2.91 -18.54 -18.83
CA ASP A 2 -2.82 -17.08 -18.69
C ASP A 2 -2.28 -16.75 -17.30
N GLU A 3 -1.28 -15.88 -17.24
CA GLU A 3 -0.76 -15.39 -15.95
C GLU A 3 -1.86 -14.60 -15.24
N LYS A 4 -2.04 -14.86 -13.94
CA LYS A 4 -3.05 -14.15 -13.15
C LYS A 4 -2.42 -12.92 -12.51
N ILE A 5 -2.73 -11.77 -13.10
CA ILE A 5 -2.25 -10.47 -12.63
C ILE A 5 -3.36 -9.77 -11.85
N LYS A 6 -3.06 -9.29 -10.64
CA LYS A 6 -3.90 -8.33 -9.92
C LYS A 6 -3.10 -7.08 -9.60
N LEU A 7 -3.72 -5.92 -9.80
CA LEU A 7 -3.17 -4.62 -9.44
C LEU A 7 -4.10 -3.96 -8.43
N PHE A 8 -3.55 -3.48 -7.32
CA PHE A 8 -4.30 -2.79 -6.30
C PHE A 8 -3.39 -1.82 -5.54
N ALA A 9 -4.01 -0.89 -4.81
CA ALA A 9 -3.29 0.05 -3.96
C ALA A 9 -3.67 -0.14 -2.49
N LEU A 10 -2.67 -0.07 -1.63
CA LEU A 10 -2.80 0.02 -0.18
C LEU A 10 -2.74 1.48 0.32
N GLY A 11 -2.32 2.41 -0.55
CA GLY A 11 -2.34 3.86 -0.33
C GLY A 11 -1.95 4.64 -1.59
N GLY A 12 -2.25 5.94 -1.60
CA GLY A 12 -1.95 6.86 -2.72
C GLY A 12 -3.09 7.04 -3.72
N LEU A 13 -4.24 6.37 -3.55
CA LEU A 13 -5.43 6.62 -4.37
C LEU A 13 -6.28 7.74 -3.77
N ASP A 14 -6.58 8.76 -4.58
CA ASP A 14 -7.37 9.93 -4.18
C ASP A 14 -6.82 10.66 -2.94
N GLU A 15 -5.50 10.61 -2.75
CA GLU A 15 -4.77 11.30 -1.70
C GLU A 15 -3.36 11.71 -2.18
N GLU A 16 -2.78 12.71 -1.53
CA GLU A 16 -1.40 13.12 -1.77
C GLU A 16 -0.47 12.42 -0.77
N GLY A 17 0.51 11.65 -1.27
CA GLY A 17 1.42 10.87 -0.42
C GLY A 17 0.86 9.50 -0.03
N LYS A 18 1.53 8.81 0.91
CA LYS A 18 1.17 7.45 1.36
C LYS A 18 1.08 6.42 0.22
N ASN A 19 1.83 6.63 -0.87
CA ASN A 19 1.86 5.75 -2.03
C ASN A 19 2.28 4.34 -1.62
N CYS A 20 1.43 3.35 -1.93
CA CYS A 20 1.77 1.95 -1.78
C CYS A 20 0.92 1.12 -2.75
N TYR A 21 1.56 0.58 -3.77
CA TYR A 21 0.92 -0.20 -4.82
C TYR A 21 1.40 -1.63 -4.78
N CYS A 22 0.57 -2.56 -5.21
CA CYS A 22 0.89 -3.98 -5.22
C CYS A 22 0.52 -4.59 -6.57
N ALA A 23 1.46 -5.34 -7.12
CA ALA A 23 1.23 -6.25 -8.22
C ALA A 23 1.33 -7.68 -7.70
N GLU A 24 0.25 -8.44 -7.86
CA GLU A 24 0.23 -9.87 -7.57
C GLU A 24 0.32 -10.62 -8.90
N ILE A 25 1.38 -11.41 -9.08
CA ILE A 25 1.66 -12.15 -10.32
C ILE A 25 1.82 -13.62 -9.94
N ASP A 26 0.90 -14.46 -10.39
CA ASP A 26 0.91 -15.92 -10.17
C ASP A 26 1.09 -16.36 -8.71
N GLY A 27 0.63 -15.53 -7.77
CA GLY A 27 0.67 -15.79 -6.34
C GLY A 27 1.73 -15.01 -5.60
N ASP A 28 2.78 -14.55 -6.28
CA ASP A 28 3.84 -13.72 -5.69
C ASP A 28 3.38 -12.26 -5.59
N ILE A 29 3.82 -11.56 -4.55
CA ILE A 29 3.43 -10.15 -4.30
C ILE A 29 4.65 -9.22 -4.46
N PHE A 30 4.52 -8.25 -5.36
CA PHE A 30 5.49 -7.19 -5.59
C PHE A 30 4.92 -5.86 -5.09
N VAL A 31 5.61 -5.25 -4.13
CA VAL A 31 5.22 -3.94 -3.58
C VAL A 31 6.01 -2.84 -4.28
N VAL A 32 5.32 -1.82 -4.75
CA VAL A 32 5.90 -0.63 -5.37
C VAL A 32 5.56 0.57 -4.49
N ASP A 33 6.61 1.16 -3.94
CA ASP A 33 6.56 2.28 -2.99
C ASP A 33 5.96 1.90 -1.62
N CYS A 34 6.40 2.64 -0.60
CA CYS A 34 5.96 2.55 0.79
C CYS A 34 6.01 3.96 1.39
N GLY A 35 5.41 4.92 0.69
CA GLY A 35 5.45 6.32 1.05
C GLY A 35 4.70 6.64 2.34
N VAL A 36 4.96 7.83 2.85
CA VAL A 36 4.25 8.43 3.98
C VAL A 36 3.47 9.64 3.51
N ARG A 37 2.52 10.11 4.32
CA ARG A 37 1.80 11.36 4.11
C ARG A 37 1.90 12.22 5.35
N ASP A 38 2.08 13.52 5.16
CA ASP A 38 2.02 14.49 6.25
C ASP A 38 0.60 14.59 6.82
N PRO A 39 0.43 14.75 8.14
CA PRO A 39 -0.87 14.90 8.76
C PRO A 39 -1.49 16.26 8.42
N ASP A 40 -2.82 16.28 8.32
CA ASP A 40 -3.55 17.53 8.13
C ASP A 40 -3.93 18.19 9.47
N LYS A 41 -4.53 19.38 9.40
CA LYS A 41 -4.92 20.17 10.58
C LYS A 41 -5.91 19.48 11.52
N THR A 42 -6.56 18.40 11.08
CA THR A 42 -7.51 17.61 11.88
C THR A 42 -6.83 16.53 12.73
N MET A 43 -5.51 16.32 12.56
CA MET A 43 -4.74 15.27 13.23
C MET A 43 -3.68 15.84 14.20
N PRO A 44 -4.09 16.48 15.32
CA PRO A 44 -3.14 17.08 16.26
C PRO A 44 -2.27 16.03 16.95
N GLY A 45 -0.95 16.24 16.93
CA GLY A 45 0.04 15.38 17.58
C GLY A 45 0.45 14.14 16.78
N VAL A 46 -0.04 13.98 15.56
CA VAL A 46 0.46 12.97 14.61
C VAL A 46 1.68 13.55 13.90
N ASP A 47 2.72 12.73 13.70
CA ASP A 47 3.91 13.11 12.91
C ASP A 47 3.78 12.70 11.43
N TYR A 48 3.32 11.47 11.16
CA TYR A 48 3.15 10.92 9.81
C TYR A 48 1.98 9.94 9.74
N VAL A 49 1.40 9.79 8.55
CA VAL A 49 0.37 8.79 8.23
C VAL A 49 0.95 7.76 7.25
N ILE A 50 0.79 6.46 7.56
CA ILE A 50 1.33 5.34 6.77
C ILE A 50 0.22 4.43 6.21
N PRO A 51 0.48 3.64 5.15
CA PRO A 51 -0.49 2.69 4.61
C PRO A 51 -0.87 1.62 5.64
N ARG A 52 -2.06 1.04 5.47
CA ARG A 52 -2.49 -0.14 6.22
C ARG A 52 -1.90 -1.39 5.57
N PHE A 53 -1.02 -2.09 6.28
CA PHE A 53 -0.31 -3.27 5.75
C PHE A 53 -0.96 -4.61 6.11
N ASP A 54 -2.20 -4.62 6.61
CA ASP A 54 -2.88 -5.87 7.04
C ASP A 54 -2.81 -6.97 5.96
N TYR A 55 -3.12 -6.61 4.70
CA TYR A 55 -3.04 -7.54 3.57
C TYR A 55 -1.66 -8.15 3.38
N LEU A 56 -0.59 -7.34 3.45
CA LEU A 56 0.79 -7.84 3.29
C LEU A 56 1.22 -8.70 4.48
N ILE A 57 0.81 -8.34 5.70
CA ILE A 57 1.12 -9.10 6.91
C ILE A 57 0.48 -10.50 6.85
N GLU A 58 -0.78 -10.58 6.43
CA GLU A 58 -1.51 -11.84 6.26
C GLU A 58 -0.91 -12.71 5.15
N ASN A 59 -0.29 -12.10 4.14
CA ASN A 59 0.24 -12.76 2.95
C ASN A 59 1.77 -12.82 2.90
N LYS A 60 2.48 -12.54 4.00
CA LYS A 60 3.95 -12.32 4.04
C LYS A 60 4.85 -13.48 3.57
N ASN A 61 4.27 -14.67 3.35
CA ASN A 61 4.98 -15.86 2.90
C ASN A 61 4.83 -16.11 1.39
N ARG A 62 4.27 -15.13 0.69
CA ARG A 62 4.10 -15.07 -0.76
C ARG A 62 5.02 -13.99 -1.33
#